data_AF-A0A7H8V8S6-F1
#
_entry.id   AF-A0A7H8V8S6-F1
#
_cell.length_a   1.000
_cell.length_b   1.000
_cell.length_c   1.000
_cell.angle_alpha   90.00
_cell.angle_beta   90.00
_cell.angle_gamma   90.00
#
_symmetry.space_group_name_H-M   'P 1'
#
loop_
_entity.id
_entity.type
_entity.pdbx_description
1 polymer ?
#
loop_
_entity_poly.entity_id
_entity_poly.type
_entity_poly.pdbx_seq_one_letter_code
_entity_poly.pdbx_strand_id
1 'polypeptide(L)'
;MSEELLKETVIELSIADNWEEAKMEWTKAELVKIDADRKQSCLCGHKSLKKVFSITRNDGSGIELSPIGSSCIEKFENEELTKSIKRAEKTYKLKKNLKFEDLREVMDEEMLEDFYSRGYFKEDKENEFNPWNDYILFKMALSRKNEERQLAYNKIERIIYVINDYLHPELNEIFDIESYKEKLKQWREEAKQEEREAEKRDRIAKQKEEERDRIAKQKEEERLARLREKEEIERQNKLEEERKLEEERLQREEELKQQKRKNLYESYEELKKWLQQQGNSIRSEYEEKLSNLTDLAEKVKVLNDLKQTQLKQFKEEAKKDEELVLEVLEMRKKVKALYSVTPRARRCLEYLDANVHTNKGHLIYMTRFLKEIEEGKL
;
A
#
# COMPACT_ATOMS: atom_id res chain seq x y z
N MET A 1 20.82 -71.76 -33.09
CA MET A 1 22.03 -71.18 -33.70
C MET A 1 22.98 -70.54 -32.68
N SER A 2 22.64 -69.43 -31.99
CA SER A 2 23.62 -68.77 -31.10
C SER A 2 23.71 -69.37 -29.69
N GLU A 3 22.62 -69.89 -29.14
CA GLU A 3 22.61 -70.41 -27.77
C GLU A 3 23.18 -71.83 -27.65
N GLU A 4 22.91 -72.70 -28.62
CA GLU A 4 23.41 -74.07 -28.64
C GLU A 4 24.94 -74.10 -28.69
N LEU A 5 25.54 -73.24 -29.52
CA LEU A 5 27.00 -73.13 -29.63
C LEU A 5 27.68 -72.77 -28.30
N LEU A 6 27.06 -71.88 -27.51
CA LEU A 6 27.56 -71.53 -26.19
C LEU A 6 27.46 -72.72 -25.22
N LYS A 7 26.34 -73.45 -25.24
CA LYS A 7 26.14 -74.62 -24.38
C LYS A 7 27.12 -75.74 -24.70
N GLU A 8 27.31 -76.03 -25.99
CA GLU A 8 28.29 -77.02 -26.47
C GLU A 8 29.71 -76.66 -26.02
N THR A 9 30.14 -75.41 -26.25
CA THR A 9 31.48 -74.95 -25.86
C THR A 9 31.70 -75.02 -24.35
N VAL A 10 30.68 -74.69 -23.55
CA VAL A 10 30.77 -74.76 -22.09
C VAL A 10 30.85 -76.20 -21.62
N ILE A 11 30.04 -77.12 -22.15
CA ILE A 11 30.09 -78.54 -21.77
C ILE A 11 31.43 -79.17 -22.17
N GLU A 12 31.95 -78.87 -23.36
CA GLU A 12 33.28 -79.35 -23.80
C GLU A 12 34.43 -78.92 -22.89
N LEU A 13 34.31 -77.73 -22.27
CA LEU A 13 35.31 -77.15 -21.39
C LEU A 13 35.01 -77.32 -19.90
N SER A 14 33.93 -78.04 -19.55
CA SER A 14 33.54 -78.32 -18.15
C SER A 14 33.89 -79.75 -17.75
N ILE A 15 33.84 -80.05 -16.46
CA ILE A 15 34.00 -81.41 -15.92
C ILE A 15 32.68 -82.17 -16.09
N ALA A 16 31.55 -81.49 -15.89
CA ALA A 16 30.22 -82.02 -16.09
C ALA A 16 29.87 -82.18 -17.57
N ASP A 17 29.08 -83.21 -17.87
CA ASP A 17 28.60 -83.57 -19.20
C ASP A 17 27.21 -82.97 -19.54
N ASN A 18 26.62 -82.22 -18.60
CA ASN A 18 25.31 -81.61 -18.74
C ASN A 18 25.38 -80.10 -18.42
N TRP A 19 24.51 -79.33 -19.08
CA TRP A 19 24.50 -77.86 -18.97
C TRP A 19 24.25 -77.34 -17.54
N GLU A 20 23.37 -77.99 -16.79
CA GLU A 20 22.95 -77.52 -15.46
C GLU A 20 24.07 -77.58 -14.44
N GLU A 21 24.92 -78.60 -14.51
CA GLU A 21 26.10 -78.72 -13.67
C GLU A 21 27.29 -77.92 -14.24
N ALA A 22 27.51 -77.97 -15.55
CA ALA A 22 28.61 -77.28 -16.22
C ALA A 22 28.59 -75.76 -15.97
N LYS A 23 27.41 -75.13 -16.00
CA LYS A 23 27.27 -73.68 -15.74
C LYS A 23 27.66 -73.27 -14.32
N MET A 24 27.62 -74.20 -13.35
CA MET A 24 27.97 -73.92 -11.96
C MET A 24 29.49 -73.93 -11.71
N GLU A 25 30.27 -74.50 -12.62
CA GLU A 25 31.73 -74.59 -12.50
C GLU A 25 32.45 -73.25 -12.75
N TRP A 26 31.78 -72.30 -13.41
CA TRP A 26 32.32 -71.00 -13.80
C TRP A 26 31.90 -69.93 -12.80
N THR A 27 32.86 -69.42 -12.02
CA THR A 27 32.55 -68.50 -10.90
C THR A 27 33.32 -67.18 -10.95
N LYS A 28 34.42 -67.11 -11.72
CA LYS A 28 35.27 -65.92 -11.80
C LYS A 28 35.07 -65.23 -13.14
N ALA A 29 34.89 -63.91 -13.13
CA ALA A 29 34.78 -63.09 -14.31
C ALA A 29 35.80 -61.94 -14.27
N GLU A 30 36.39 -61.63 -15.41
CA GLU A 30 37.26 -60.47 -15.61
C GLU A 30 36.78 -59.67 -16.82
N LEU A 31 36.70 -58.35 -16.69
CA LEU A 31 36.39 -57.45 -17.79
C LEU A 31 37.69 -57.10 -18.53
N VAL A 32 37.94 -57.80 -19.64
CA VAL A 32 39.17 -57.68 -20.45
C VAL A 32 39.26 -56.31 -21.10
N LYS A 33 38.17 -55.83 -21.72
CA LYS A 33 38.10 -54.50 -22.34
C LYS A 33 36.68 -54.00 -22.58
N ILE A 34 36.54 -52.68 -22.67
CA ILE A 34 35.40 -52.02 -23.30
C ILE A 34 35.78 -51.70 -24.75
N ASP A 35 35.21 -52.43 -25.69
CA ASP A 35 35.45 -52.24 -27.13
C ASP A 35 34.51 -51.16 -27.68
N ALA A 36 35.00 -49.91 -27.72
CA ALA A 36 34.24 -48.75 -28.22
C ALA A 36 33.81 -48.91 -29.68
N ASP A 37 34.64 -49.58 -30.50
CA ASP A 37 34.39 -49.84 -31.92
C ASP A 37 33.47 -51.05 -32.15
N ARG A 38 33.18 -51.83 -31.10
CA ARG A 38 32.34 -53.04 -31.14
C ARG A 38 32.77 -54.02 -32.24
N LYS A 39 34.06 -54.27 -32.36
CA LYS A 39 34.63 -55.20 -33.35
C LYS A 39 34.64 -56.65 -32.84
N GLN A 40 34.59 -56.86 -31.52
CA GLN A 40 34.60 -58.20 -30.93
C GLN A 40 33.26 -58.95 -31.10
N SER A 41 33.36 -60.26 -31.28
CA SER A 41 32.22 -61.19 -31.35
C SER A 41 32.28 -62.15 -30.18
N CYS A 42 31.13 -62.51 -29.61
CA CYS A 42 31.01 -63.48 -28.52
C CYS A 42 31.23 -64.91 -29.01
N LEU A 43 31.63 -65.82 -28.11
CA LEU A 43 31.66 -67.27 -28.34
C LEU A 43 30.33 -67.84 -28.85
N CYS A 44 29.20 -67.25 -28.46
CA CYS A 44 27.87 -67.63 -28.96
C CYS A 44 27.60 -67.20 -30.43
N GLY A 45 28.55 -66.53 -31.08
CA GLY A 45 28.42 -65.97 -32.43
C GLY A 45 27.77 -64.58 -32.51
N HIS A 46 27.32 -64.01 -31.38
CA HIS A 46 26.76 -62.65 -31.38
C HIS A 46 27.86 -61.60 -31.61
N LYS A 47 27.68 -60.76 -32.63
CA LYS A 47 28.66 -59.73 -33.02
C LYS A 47 28.47 -58.45 -32.20
N SER A 48 29.46 -57.58 -32.23
CA SER A 48 29.40 -56.21 -31.69
C SER A 48 29.34 -56.09 -30.17
N LEU A 49 30.21 -56.82 -29.47
CA LEU A 49 30.35 -56.72 -28.02
C LEU A 49 30.89 -55.35 -27.59
N LYS A 50 30.17 -54.67 -26.69
CA LYS A 50 30.64 -53.43 -26.03
C LYS A 50 31.57 -53.73 -24.85
N LYS A 51 31.22 -54.74 -24.05
CA LYS A 51 32.01 -55.23 -22.90
C LYS A 51 32.44 -56.65 -23.20
N VAL A 52 33.73 -56.92 -23.09
CA VAL A 52 34.33 -58.21 -23.41
C VAL A 52 34.88 -58.81 -22.13
N PHE A 53 34.28 -59.91 -21.69
CA PHE A 53 34.66 -60.61 -20.49
C PHE A 53 35.46 -61.88 -20.81
N SER A 54 36.26 -62.31 -19.84
CA SER A 54 36.78 -63.67 -19.70
C SER A 54 36.17 -64.26 -18.43
N ILE A 55 35.71 -65.52 -18.47
CA ILE A 55 35.26 -66.23 -17.26
C ILE A 55 36.11 -67.48 -17.04
N THR A 56 36.46 -67.77 -15.80
CA THR A 56 37.37 -68.85 -15.42
C THR A 56 36.66 -69.89 -14.55
N ARG A 57 37.02 -71.15 -14.75
CA ARG A 57 36.53 -72.28 -13.95
C ARG A 57 37.11 -72.27 -12.52
N ASN A 58 36.32 -72.70 -11.54
CA ASN A 58 36.66 -72.64 -10.11
C ASN A 58 37.57 -73.79 -9.62
N ASP A 59 38.01 -74.68 -10.49
CA ASP A 59 38.82 -75.85 -10.15
C ASP A 59 40.33 -75.59 -10.14
N GLY A 60 40.76 -74.36 -10.39
CA GLY A 60 42.18 -73.98 -10.44
C GLY A 60 42.88 -74.39 -11.73
N SER A 61 42.17 -74.91 -12.74
CA SER A 61 42.73 -75.32 -14.04
C SER A 61 43.25 -74.15 -14.90
N GLY A 62 42.80 -72.92 -14.61
CA GLY A 62 43.13 -71.74 -15.41
C GLY A 62 42.45 -71.73 -16.78
N ILE A 63 41.46 -72.60 -17.02
CA ILE A 63 40.69 -72.61 -18.27
C ILE A 63 39.73 -71.42 -18.28
N GLU A 64 39.75 -70.70 -19.40
CA GLU A 64 38.98 -69.47 -19.60
C GLU A 64 38.03 -69.57 -20.81
N LEU A 65 36.84 -68.99 -20.66
CA LEU A 65 35.90 -68.72 -21.74
C LEU A 65 35.98 -67.23 -22.10
N SER A 66 36.62 -66.94 -23.23
CA SER A 66 36.78 -65.60 -23.77
C SER A 66 36.83 -65.67 -25.30
N PRO A 67 36.31 -64.66 -26.03
CA PRO A 67 35.56 -63.49 -25.56
C PRO A 67 34.08 -63.80 -25.30
N ILE A 68 33.57 -63.46 -24.11
CA ILE A 68 32.14 -63.62 -23.77
C ILE A 68 31.47 -62.28 -23.43
N GLY A 69 30.23 -62.11 -23.87
CA GLY A 69 29.43 -60.91 -23.59
C GLY A 69 28.57 -61.05 -22.32
N SER A 70 28.21 -59.93 -21.68
CA SER A 70 27.41 -59.93 -20.45
C SER A 70 26.09 -60.71 -20.57
N SER A 71 25.37 -60.55 -21.69
CA SER A 71 24.11 -61.26 -21.96
C SER A 71 24.28 -62.77 -22.12
N CYS A 72 25.48 -63.25 -22.43
CA CYS A 72 25.77 -64.68 -22.51
C CYS A 72 26.12 -65.23 -21.13
N ILE A 73 26.80 -64.45 -20.30
CA ILE A 73 27.09 -64.84 -18.91
C ILE A 73 25.82 -64.88 -18.08
N GLU A 74 24.86 -63.98 -18.29
CA GLU A 74 23.56 -63.99 -17.61
C GLU A 74 22.81 -65.34 -17.76
N LYS A 75 23.03 -66.05 -18.87
CA LYS A 75 22.43 -67.38 -19.11
C LYS A 75 22.98 -68.50 -18.22
N PHE A 76 24.10 -68.28 -17.54
CA PHE A 76 24.66 -69.24 -16.59
C PHE A 76 23.80 -69.30 -15.33
N GLU A 77 23.02 -68.25 -15.05
CA GLU A 77 22.14 -68.14 -13.87
C GLU A 77 22.86 -68.44 -12.55
N ASN A 78 24.18 -68.24 -12.53
CA ASN A 78 25.06 -68.49 -11.40
C ASN A 78 25.21 -67.19 -10.60
N GLU A 79 24.77 -67.19 -9.35
CA GLU A 79 24.82 -66.02 -8.48
C GLU A 79 26.25 -65.56 -8.20
N GLU A 80 27.18 -66.49 -8.02
CA GLU A 80 28.60 -66.19 -7.77
C GLU A 80 29.22 -65.51 -8.98
N LEU A 81 28.97 -66.05 -10.18
CA LEU A 81 29.44 -65.46 -11.43
C LEU A 81 28.83 -64.07 -11.68
N THR A 82 27.55 -63.90 -11.35
CA THR A 82 26.86 -62.59 -11.45
C THR A 82 27.49 -61.55 -10.52
N LYS A 83 27.84 -61.92 -9.29
CA LYS A 83 28.61 -61.06 -8.38
C LYS A 83 29.99 -60.75 -8.95
N SER A 84 30.65 -61.76 -9.51
CA SER A 84 31.96 -61.65 -10.15
C SER A 84 31.98 -60.63 -11.30
N ILE A 85 30.97 -60.64 -12.18
CA ILE A 85 30.83 -59.64 -13.25
C ILE A 85 30.72 -58.23 -12.68
N LYS A 86 29.88 -58.02 -11.66
CA LYS A 86 29.71 -56.70 -11.03
C LYS A 86 31.03 -56.21 -10.43
N ARG A 87 31.78 -57.09 -9.76
CA ARG A 87 33.12 -56.77 -9.26
C ARG A 87 34.08 -56.43 -10.41
N ALA A 88 34.12 -57.24 -11.47
CA ALA A 88 34.97 -57.01 -12.64
C ALA A 88 34.69 -55.66 -13.32
N GLU A 89 33.43 -55.26 -13.45
CA GLU A 89 33.06 -53.95 -13.98
C GLU A 89 33.53 -52.80 -13.09
N LYS A 90 33.38 -52.93 -11.78
CA LYS A 90 33.84 -51.94 -10.81
C LYS A 90 35.36 -51.85 -10.79
N THR A 91 36.06 -52.97 -10.75
CA THR A 91 37.52 -53.04 -10.85
C THR A 91 38.02 -52.40 -12.14
N TYR A 92 37.37 -52.67 -13.27
CA TYR A 92 37.72 -52.04 -14.55
C TYR A 92 37.49 -50.52 -14.54
N LYS A 93 36.36 -50.06 -13.97
CA LYS A 93 36.11 -48.63 -13.79
C LYS A 93 37.14 -47.99 -12.87
N LEU A 94 37.48 -48.64 -11.75
CA LEU A 94 38.53 -48.17 -10.84
C LEU A 94 39.86 -48.04 -11.60
N LYS A 95 40.24 -49.06 -12.38
CA LYS A 95 41.44 -49.05 -13.24
C LYS A 95 41.44 -47.91 -14.27
N LYS A 96 40.30 -47.59 -14.90
CA LYS A 96 40.21 -46.64 -16.02
C LYS A 96 39.66 -45.24 -15.70
N ASN A 97 39.10 -45.02 -14.51
CA ASN A 97 38.39 -43.77 -14.22
C ASN A 97 39.34 -42.59 -14.05
N LEU A 98 39.42 -41.78 -15.11
CA LEU A 98 40.07 -40.47 -15.16
C LEU A 98 39.22 -39.34 -14.53
N LYS A 99 38.03 -39.66 -13.99
CA LYS A 99 37.09 -38.73 -13.33
C LYS A 99 36.42 -39.42 -12.14
N PHE A 100 36.70 -38.93 -10.94
CA PHE A 100 36.06 -39.38 -9.70
C PHE A 100 34.76 -38.60 -9.52
N GLU A 101 33.63 -39.17 -9.95
CA GLU A 101 32.30 -38.54 -9.80
C GLU A 101 31.58 -39.08 -8.54
N ASP A 102 31.66 -40.39 -8.25
CA ASP A 102 31.15 -41.00 -6.99
C ASP A 102 31.92 -42.30 -6.67
N LEU A 103 32.47 -42.42 -5.46
CA LEU A 103 33.20 -43.62 -5.01
C LEU A 103 32.33 -44.88 -5.09
N ARG A 104 31.02 -44.75 -4.89
CA ARG A 104 30.08 -45.88 -4.88
C ARG A 104 29.86 -46.50 -6.26
N GLU A 105 30.20 -45.77 -7.32
CA GLU A 105 30.15 -46.31 -8.68
C GLU A 105 31.35 -47.20 -9.04
N VAL A 106 32.45 -47.04 -8.29
CA VAL A 106 33.72 -47.72 -8.54
C VAL A 106 34.10 -48.73 -7.45
N MET A 107 33.51 -48.61 -6.27
CA MET A 107 33.83 -49.46 -5.10
C MET A 107 32.56 -49.73 -4.27
N ASP A 108 32.47 -50.93 -3.71
CA ASP A 108 31.48 -51.28 -2.67
C ASP A 108 32.15 -51.73 -1.38
N GLU A 109 31.34 -51.97 -0.34
CA GLU A 109 31.82 -52.36 0.98
C GLU A 109 32.54 -53.71 0.96
N GLU A 110 32.08 -54.67 0.14
CA GLU A 110 32.77 -55.96 -0.02
C GLU A 110 34.16 -55.80 -0.65
N MET A 111 34.29 -54.99 -1.70
CA MET A 111 35.58 -54.67 -2.32
C MET A 111 36.50 -53.90 -1.37
N LEU A 112 35.96 -52.97 -0.59
CA LEU A 112 36.71 -52.23 0.42
C LEU A 112 37.26 -53.17 1.51
N GLU A 113 36.45 -54.11 1.99
CA GLU A 113 36.86 -55.13 2.96
C GLU A 113 37.95 -56.05 2.38
N ASP A 114 37.81 -56.50 1.13
CA ASP A 114 38.83 -57.31 0.45
C ASP A 114 40.16 -56.54 0.35
N PHE A 115 40.15 -55.29 -0.12
CA PHE A 115 41.35 -54.45 -0.22
C PHE A 115 42.03 -54.22 1.14
N TYR A 116 41.24 -54.00 2.19
CA TYR A 116 41.79 -53.87 3.53
C TYR A 116 42.39 -55.18 4.05
N SER A 117 41.68 -56.30 3.87
CA SER A 117 42.15 -57.63 4.31
C SER A 117 43.43 -58.08 3.61
N ARG A 118 43.63 -57.66 2.36
CA ARG A 118 44.85 -57.90 1.57
C ARG A 118 46.00 -56.96 1.91
N GLY A 119 45.79 -55.98 2.79
CA GLY A 119 46.82 -55.04 3.21
C GLY A 119 47.15 -53.98 2.17
N TYR A 120 46.23 -53.65 1.25
CA TYR A 120 46.49 -52.63 0.24
C TYR A 120 46.60 -51.22 0.83
N PHE A 121 45.92 -50.95 1.95
CA PHE A 121 46.05 -49.69 2.68
C PHE A 121 47.39 -49.64 3.43
N LYS A 122 48.20 -48.60 3.19
CA LYS A 122 49.56 -48.47 3.75
C LYS A 122 49.60 -47.47 4.90
N GLU A 123 50.58 -47.60 5.79
CA GLU A 123 50.82 -46.63 6.85
C GLU A 123 51.55 -45.39 6.30
N ASP A 124 51.08 -44.19 6.63
CA ASP A 124 51.80 -42.95 6.36
C ASP A 124 51.49 -41.85 7.37
N LYS A 125 52.14 -40.70 7.22
CA LYS A 125 51.97 -39.59 8.15
C LYS A 125 50.53 -39.01 8.15
N GLU A 126 49.85 -39.01 7.02
CA GLU A 126 48.51 -38.40 6.89
C GLU A 126 47.40 -39.27 7.48
N ASN A 127 47.60 -40.59 7.53
CA ASN A 127 46.71 -41.51 8.23
C ASN A 127 47.16 -41.85 9.66
N GLU A 128 48.07 -41.07 10.23
CA GLU A 128 48.63 -41.26 11.58
C GLU A 128 49.32 -42.63 11.75
N PHE A 129 49.93 -43.12 10.67
CA PHE A 129 50.55 -44.44 10.57
C PHE A 129 49.57 -45.57 10.91
N ASN A 130 48.29 -45.37 10.61
CA ASN A 130 47.24 -46.34 10.85
C ASN A 130 46.36 -46.52 9.60
N PRO A 131 46.57 -47.59 8.82
CA PRO A 131 45.77 -47.91 7.63
C PRO A 131 44.26 -48.00 7.90
N TRP A 132 43.86 -48.28 9.16
CA TRP A 132 42.45 -48.29 9.56
C TRP A 132 41.79 -46.93 9.36
N ASN A 133 42.52 -45.82 9.53
CA ASN A 133 41.96 -44.48 9.39
C ASN A 133 41.54 -44.21 7.94
N ASP A 134 42.28 -44.69 6.95
CA ASP A 134 41.90 -44.61 5.54
C ASP A 134 40.75 -45.58 5.22
N TYR A 135 40.76 -46.80 5.77
CA TYR A 135 39.65 -47.73 5.62
C TYR A 135 38.33 -47.12 6.13
N ILE A 136 38.35 -46.50 7.31
CA ILE A 136 37.18 -45.81 7.88
C ILE A 136 36.77 -44.62 7.01
N LEU A 137 37.73 -43.86 6.48
CA LEU A 137 37.44 -42.76 5.57
C LEU A 137 36.68 -43.24 4.32
N PHE A 138 37.10 -44.36 3.73
CA PHE A 138 36.41 -44.97 2.59
C PHE A 138 35.04 -45.54 3.00
N LYS A 139 34.93 -46.15 4.18
CA LYS A 139 33.66 -46.63 4.72
C LYS A 139 32.64 -45.49 4.89
N MET A 140 33.09 -44.33 5.37
CA MET A 140 32.29 -43.12 5.46
C MET A 140 31.87 -42.59 4.08
N ALA A 141 32.78 -42.61 3.10
CA ALA A 141 32.47 -42.20 1.73
C ALA A 141 31.45 -43.14 1.05
N LEU A 142 31.47 -44.44 1.36
CA LEU A 142 30.50 -45.42 0.86
C LEU A 142 29.17 -45.43 1.65
N SER A 143 29.10 -44.73 2.79
CA SER A 143 27.93 -44.73 3.66
C SER A 143 26.67 -44.20 2.98
N ARG A 144 25.51 -44.77 3.36
CA ARG A 144 24.20 -44.27 2.95
C ARG A 144 23.82 -42.96 3.65
N LYS A 145 24.44 -42.63 4.78
CA LYS A 145 24.18 -41.39 5.53
C LYS A 145 24.91 -40.21 4.87
N ASN A 146 24.18 -39.13 4.59
CA ASN A 146 24.74 -37.96 3.91
C ASN A 146 25.82 -37.25 4.74
N GLU A 147 25.63 -37.15 6.06
CA GLU A 147 26.57 -36.50 6.97
C GLU A 147 27.95 -37.17 6.98
N GLU A 148 28.00 -38.50 7.08
CA GLU A 148 29.24 -39.28 7.04
C GLU A 148 29.96 -39.10 5.69
N ARG A 149 29.19 -39.05 4.59
CA ARG A 149 29.76 -38.86 3.25
C ARG A 149 30.36 -37.46 3.06
N GLN A 150 29.67 -36.42 3.55
CA GLN A 150 30.19 -35.05 3.49
C GLN A 150 31.50 -34.91 4.28
N LEU A 151 31.58 -35.53 5.46
CA LEU A 151 32.82 -35.57 6.25
C LEU A 151 33.95 -36.26 5.50
N ALA A 152 33.67 -37.35 4.78
CA ALA A 152 34.67 -38.04 3.97
C ALA A 152 35.09 -37.23 2.74
N TYR A 153 34.15 -36.58 2.05
CA TYR A 153 34.43 -35.75 0.88
C TYR A 153 35.15 -34.44 1.21
N ASN A 154 35.09 -33.94 2.45
CA ASN A 154 36.00 -32.88 2.91
C ASN A 154 37.47 -33.32 2.88
N LYS A 155 37.75 -34.64 2.88
CA LYS A 155 39.08 -35.24 2.73
C LYS A 155 39.24 -35.95 1.38
N ILE A 156 38.56 -35.48 0.34
CA ILE A 156 38.57 -36.11 -0.99
C ILE A 156 39.99 -36.26 -1.57
N GLU A 157 40.88 -35.32 -1.30
CA GLU A 157 42.29 -35.40 -1.72
C GLU A 157 42.98 -36.65 -1.16
N ARG A 158 42.67 -37.02 0.09
CA ARG A 158 43.19 -38.24 0.73
C ARG A 158 42.64 -39.50 0.07
N ILE A 159 41.33 -39.52 -0.24
CA ILE A 159 40.69 -40.66 -0.92
C ILE A 159 41.34 -40.87 -2.30
N ILE A 160 41.57 -39.79 -3.05
CA ILE A 160 42.21 -39.83 -4.36
C ILE A 160 43.67 -40.33 -4.23
N TYR A 161 44.42 -39.84 -3.25
CA TYR A 161 45.78 -40.29 -2.96
C TYR A 161 45.82 -41.80 -2.70
N VAL A 162 44.98 -42.29 -1.77
CA VAL A 162 44.92 -43.72 -1.45
C VAL A 162 44.54 -44.55 -2.67
N ILE A 163 43.57 -44.12 -3.48
CA ILE A 163 43.24 -44.84 -4.73
C ILE A 163 44.46 -44.94 -5.63
N ASN A 164 45.16 -43.84 -5.88
CA ASN A 164 46.26 -43.76 -6.85
C ASN A 164 47.56 -44.41 -6.38
N ASP A 165 47.90 -44.27 -5.10
CA ASP A 165 49.21 -44.68 -4.58
C ASP A 165 49.15 -46.01 -3.83
N TYR A 166 47.98 -46.39 -3.31
CA TYR A 166 47.83 -47.64 -2.55
C TYR A 166 47.12 -48.70 -3.38
N LEU A 167 45.98 -48.37 -3.98
CA LEU A 167 45.13 -49.36 -4.65
C LEU A 167 45.57 -49.60 -6.10
N HIS A 168 45.85 -48.56 -6.88
CA HIS A 168 46.21 -48.69 -8.30
C HIS A 168 47.50 -49.50 -8.58
N PRO A 169 48.59 -49.37 -7.81
CA PRO A 169 49.78 -50.19 -8.02
C PRO A 169 49.50 -51.68 -7.83
N GLU A 170 48.65 -52.03 -6.86
CA GLU A 170 48.22 -53.42 -6.60
C GLU A 170 47.25 -53.93 -7.69
N LEU A 171 46.64 -53.02 -8.45
CA LEU A 171 45.78 -53.33 -9.61
C LEU A 171 46.56 -53.41 -10.94
N ASN A 172 47.89 -53.28 -10.92
CA ASN A 172 48.82 -53.37 -12.07
C ASN A 172 48.61 -52.30 -13.17
N GLU A 173 48.35 -51.02 -12.83
CA GLU A 173 48.46 -49.90 -13.79
C GLU A 173 49.25 -48.70 -13.22
N ILE A 174 50.05 -48.04 -14.06
CA ILE A 174 50.88 -46.86 -13.74
C ILE A 174 50.11 -45.59 -14.13
N PHE A 175 49.90 -44.66 -13.20
CA PHE A 175 49.17 -43.39 -13.43
C PHE A 175 50.10 -42.29 -13.96
N ASP A 176 49.65 -41.55 -14.98
CA ASP A 176 50.37 -40.38 -15.50
C ASP A 176 50.08 -39.15 -14.62
N ILE A 177 50.95 -38.96 -13.63
CA ILE A 177 50.90 -37.87 -12.64
C ILE A 177 50.91 -36.48 -13.30
N GLU A 178 51.52 -36.32 -14.47
CA GLU A 178 51.63 -35.05 -15.18
C GLU A 178 50.26 -34.60 -15.73
N SER A 179 49.49 -35.54 -16.30
CA SER A 179 48.15 -35.27 -16.84
C SER A 179 47.17 -34.77 -15.76
N TYR A 180 47.29 -35.29 -14.54
CA TYR A 180 46.42 -34.91 -13.42
C TYR A 180 46.77 -33.52 -12.85
N LYS A 181 48.06 -33.20 -12.73
CA LYS A 181 48.51 -31.86 -12.30
C LYS A 181 48.02 -30.76 -13.25
N GLU A 182 47.95 -31.04 -14.55
CA GLU A 182 47.46 -30.09 -15.56
C GLU A 182 45.97 -29.77 -15.36
N LYS A 183 45.13 -30.79 -15.11
CA LYS A 183 43.70 -30.60 -14.80
C LYS A 183 43.46 -29.81 -13.52
N LEU A 184 44.27 -30.05 -12.48
CA LEU A 184 44.18 -29.30 -11.23
C LEU A 184 44.44 -27.79 -11.42
N LYS A 185 45.34 -27.41 -12.34
CA LYS A 185 45.57 -25.99 -12.67
C LYS A 185 44.36 -25.37 -13.34
N GLN A 186 43.76 -26.06 -14.31
CA GLN A 186 42.58 -25.59 -15.03
C GLN A 186 41.41 -25.30 -14.07
N TRP A 187 41.12 -26.22 -13.14
CA TRP A 187 40.05 -26.01 -12.16
C TRP A 187 40.30 -24.81 -11.23
N ARG A 188 41.56 -24.57 -10.84
CA ARG A 188 41.91 -23.39 -10.03
C ARG A 188 41.71 -22.08 -10.79
N GLU A 189 41.89 -22.08 -12.11
CA GLU A 189 41.65 -20.91 -12.95
C GLU A 189 40.15 -20.65 -13.17
N GLU A 190 39.38 -21.71 -13.41
CA GLU A 190 37.91 -21.64 -13.52
C GLU A 190 37.28 -21.09 -12.24
N ALA A 191 37.69 -21.59 -11.07
CA ALA A 191 37.18 -21.11 -9.77
C ALA A 191 37.47 -19.61 -9.54
N LYS A 192 38.67 -19.15 -9.88
CA LYS A 192 39.04 -17.72 -9.81
C LYS A 192 38.21 -16.86 -10.77
N GLN A 193 37.86 -17.41 -11.92
CA GLN A 193 37.05 -16.70 -12.90
C GLN A 193 35.60 -16.57 -12.42
N GLU A 194 35.05 -17.63 -11.84
CA GLU A 194 33.71 -17.63 -11.24
C GLU A 194 33.60 -16.63 -10.08
N GLU A 195 34.61 -16.56 -9.20
CA GLU A 195 34.66 -15.58 -8.12
C GLU A 195 34.64 -14.12 -8.65
N ARG A 196 35.44 -13.83 -9.68
CA ARG A 196 35.44 -12.51 -10.34
C ARG A 196 34.09 -12.18 -10.98
N GLU A 197 33.40 -13.16 -11.54
CA GLU A 197 32.06 -12.97 -12.09
C GLU A 197 31.02 -12.71 -11.00
N ALA A 198 31.10 -13.43 -9.87
CA ALA A 198 30.23 -13.21 -8.71
C ALA A 198 30.41 -11.79 -8.13
N GLU A 199 31.65 -11.32 -7.96
CA GLU A 199 31.92 -9.94 -7.51
C GLU A 199 31.33 -8.89 -8.46
N LYS A 200 31.43 -9.09 -9.77
CA LYS A 200 30.82 -8.19 -10.77
C LYS A 200 29.31 -8.15 -10.63
N ARG A 201 28.67 -9.30 -10.41
CA ARG A 201 27.21 -9.40 -10.20
C ARG A 201 26.78 -8.65 -8.94
N ASP A 202 27.52 -8.79 -7.84
CA ASP A 202 27.25 -8.07 -6.59
C ASP A 202 27.37 -6.54 -6.76
N ARG A 203 28.40 -6.06 -7.46
CA ARG A 203 28.54 -4.62 -7.77
C ARG A 203 27.36 -4.08 -8.58
N ILE A 204 26.91 -4.81 -9.59
CA ILE A 204 25.76 -4.42 -10.42
C ILE A 204 24.47 -4.41 -9.57
N ALA A 205 24.30 -5.37 -8.67
CA ALA A 205 23.14 -5.43 -7.78
C ALA A 205 23.09 -4.20 -6.86
N LYS A 206 24.21 -3.83 -6.23
CA LYS A 206 24.33 -2.63 -5.39
C LYS A 206 24.00 -1.35 -6.15
N GLN A 207 24.53 -1.18 -7.37
CA GLN A 207 24.22 0.00 -8.19
C GLN A 207 22.73 0.12 -8.51
N LYS A 208 22.06 -1.00 -8.82
CA LYS A 208 20.62 -1.03 -9.09
C LYS A 208 19.78 -0.71 -7.85
N GLU A 209 20.24 -1.13 -6.67
CA GLU A 209 19.60 -0.81 -5.40
C GLU A 209 19.70 0.69 -5.09
N GLU A 210 20.90 1.28 -5.22
CA GLU A 210 21.11 2.73 -5.03
C GLU A 210 20.26 3.57 -6.00
N GLU A 211 20.12 3.14 -7.26
CA GLU A 211 19.29 3.83 -8.25
C GLU A 211 17.80 3.78 -7.87
N ARG A 212 17.31 2.62 -7.39
CA ARG A 212 15.92 2.49 -6.90
C ARG A 212 15.64 3.41 -5.73
N ASP A 213 16.57 3.53 -4.79
CA ASP A 213 16.45 4.42 -3.64
C ASP A 213 16.41 5.89 -4.05
N ARG A 214 17.22 6.30 -5.03
CA ARG A 214 17.19 7.66 -5.58
C ARG A 214 15.84 7.98 -6.22
N ILE A 215 15.31 7.05 -7.03
CA ILE A 215 13.99 7.20 -7.66
C ILE A 215 12.88 7.29 -6.60
N ALA A 216 12.96 6.47 -5.54
CA ALA A 216 11.98 6.49 -4.46
C ALA A 216 11.98 7.84 -3.70
N LYS A 217 13.17 8.39 -3.40
CA LYS A 217 13.31 9.72 -2.77
C LYS A 217 12.73 10.83 -3.64
N GLN A 218 13.04 10.85 -4.94
CA GLN A 218 12.47 11.84 -5.86
C GLN A 218 10.94 11.79 -5.90
N LYS A 219 10.35 10.58 -5.95
CA LYS A 219 8.89 10.42 -5.94
C LYS A 219 8.24 10.95 -4.66
N GLU A 220 8.88 10.75 -3.50
CA GLU A 220 8.36 11.26 -2.23
C GLU A 220 8.48 12.79 -2.14
N GLU A 221 9.58 13.37 -2.63
CA GLU A 221 9.75 14.82 -2.73
C GLU A 221 8.69 15.45 -3.64
N GLU A 222 8.41 14.87 -4.82
CA GLU A 222 7.34 15.31 -5.72
C GLU A 222 5.96 15.22 -5.05
N ARG A 223 5.70 14.15 -4.30
CA ARG A 223 4.45 13.98 -3.57
C ARG A 223 4.27 15.05 -2.50
N LEU A 224 5.31 15.35 -1.74
CA LEU A 224 5.30 16.41 -0.73
C LEU A 224 5.11 17.80 -1.37
N ALA A 225 5.75 18.06 -2.51
CA ALA A 225 5.56 19.31 -3.25
C ALA A 225 4.10 19.49 -3.70
N ARG A 226 3.48 18.45 -4.25
CA ARG A 226 2.04 18.47 -4.63
C ARG A 226 1.12 18.69 -3.43
N LEU A 227 1.46 18.16 -2.26
CA LEU A 227 0.67 18.40 -1.05
C LEU A 227 0.73 19.87 -0.64
N ARG A 228 1.93 20.46 -0.61
CA ARG A 228 2.13 21.88 -0.28
C ARG A 228 1.42 22.80 -1.26
N GLU A 229 1.47 22.48 -2.55
CA GLU A 229 0.76 23.25 -3.58
C GLU A 229 -0.76 23.21 -3.35
N LYS A 230 -1.33 22.06 -3.00
CA LYS A 230 -2.75 21.94 -2.66
C LYS A 230 -3.13 22.75 -1.42
N GLU A 231 -2.31 22.69 -0.37
CA GLU A 231 -2.52 23.46 0.86
C GLU A 231 -2.47 24.98 0.60
N GLU A 232 -1.57 25.43 -0.28
CA GLU A 232 -1.48 26.84 -0.66
C GLU A 232 -2.70 27.28 -1.48
N ILE A 233 -3.15 26.47 -2.43
CA ILE A 233 -4.38 26.73 -3.19
C ILE A 233 -5.60 26.81 -2.26
N GLU A 234 -5.73 25.89 -1.31
CA GLU A 234 -6.83 25.89 -0.34
C GLU A 234 -6.81 27.15 0.54
N ARG A 235 -5.61 27.57 0.98
CA ARG A 235 -5.44 28.82 1.72
C ARG A 235 -5.84 30.04 0.90
N GLN A 236 -5.45 30.11 -0.36
CA GLN A 236 -5.82 31.22 -1.25
C GLN A 236 -7.32 31.26 -1.49
N ASN A 237 -7.95 30.11 -1.75
CA ASN A 237 -9.40 30.03 -1.92
C ASN A 237 -10.15 30.51 -0.68
N LYS A 238 -9.69 30.13 0.52
CA LYS A 238 -10.29 30.57 1.78
C LYS A 238 -10.18 32.08 1.98
N LEU A 239 -9.00 32.65 1.69
CA LEU A 239 -8.79 34.10 1.74
C LEU A 239 -9.69 34.83 0.73
N GLU A 240 -9.88 34.28 -0.46
CA GLU A 240 -10.78 34.86 -1.46
C GLU A 240 -12.25 34.79 -1.02
N GLU A 241 -12.67 33.68 -0.41
CA GLU A 241 -14.02 33.53 0.15
C GLU A 241 -14.29 34.53 1.29
N GLU A 242 -13.34 34.68 2.22
CA GLU A 242 -13.42 35.68 3.30
C GLU A 242 -13.53 37.10 2.75
N ARG A 243 -12.76 37.43 1.69
CA ARG A 243 -12.87 38.72 1.00
C ARG A 243 -14.23 38.94 0.35
N LYS A 244 -14.80 37.93 -0.32
CA LYS A 244 -16.13 38.02 -0.92
C LYS A 244 -17.21 38.26 0.14
N LEU A 245 -17.13 37.54 1.26
CA LEU A 245 -18.06 37.72 2.40
C LEU A 245 -17.95 39.14 3.00
N GLU A 246 -16.74 39.67 3.10
CA GLU A 246 -16.51 41.05 3.56
C GLU A 246 -17.12 42.08 2.58
N GLU A 247 -16.86 41.92 1.29
CA GLU A 247 -17.39 42.79 0.23
C GLU A 247 -18.94 42.76 0.22
N GLU A 248 -19.56 41.59 0.33
CA GLU A 248 -21.02 41.45 0.46
C GLU A 248 -21.56 42.14 1.72
N ARG A 249 -20.85 42.04 2.85
CA ARG A 249 -21.27 42.68 4.10
C ARG A 249 -21.25 44.20 3.97
N LEU A 250 -20.20 44.76 3.37
CA LEU A 250 -20.08 46.19 3.11
C LEU A 250 -21.19 46.68 2.17
N GLN A 251 -21.48 45.93 1.10
CA GLN A 251 -22.58 46.26 0.18
C GLN A 251 -23.92 46.32 0.90
N ARG A 252 -24.25 45.31 1.72
CA ARG A 252 -25.51 45.32 2.51
C ARG A 252 -25.59 46.49 3.47
N GLU A 253 -24.48 46.88 4.08
CA GLU A 253 -24.44 48.04 4.97
C GLU A 253 -24.68 49.36 4.21
N GLU A 254 -24.09 49.50 3.02
CA GLU A 254 -24.34 50.65 2.14
C GLU A 254 -25.79 50.70 1.65
N GLU A 255 -26.36 49.58 1.22
CA GLU A 255 -27.77 49.47 0.84
C GLU A 255 -28.69 49.88 1.98
N LEU A 256 -28.41 49.40 3.21
CA LEU A 256 -29.18 49.78 4.39
C LEU A 256 -29.07 51.29 4.69
N LYS A 257 -27.87 51.87 4.55
CA LYS A 257 -27.66 53.32 4.70
C LYS A 257 -28.44 54.10 3.65
N GLN A 258 -28.42 53.66 2.39
CA GLN A 258 -29.18 54.28 1.31
C GLN A 258 -30.68 54.18 1.56
N GLN A 259 -31.18 53.02 1.98
CA GLN A 259 -32.59 52.83 2.30
C GLN A 259 -33.04 53.72 3.45
N LYS A 260 -32.24 53.83 4.53
CA LYS A 260 -32.52 54.76 5.64
C LYS A 260 -32.61 56.21 5.16
N ARG A 261 -31.71 56.63 4.27
CA ARG A 261 -31.74 57.99 3.67
C ARG A 261 -32.99 58.21 2.81
N LYS A 262 -33.40 57.23 2.00
CA LYS A 262 -34.63 57.29 1.20
C LYS A 262 -35.87 57.43 2.08
N ASN A 263 -36.02 56.55 3.08
CA ASN A 263 -37.14 56.60 4.02
C ASN A 263 -37.20 57.95 4.76
N LEU A 264 -36.04 58.50 5.15
CA LEU A 264 -35.96 59.81 5.81
C LEU A 264 -36.43 60.94 4.88
N TYR A 265 -36.04 60.88 3.61
CA TYR A 265 -36.47 61.84 2.59
C TYR A 265 -37.97 61.76 2.30
N GLU A 266 -38.52 60.56 2.18
CA GLU A 266 -39.95 60.33 2.01
C GLU A 266 -40.75 60.89 3.20
N SER A 267 -40.30 60.63 4.42
CA SER A 267 -40.91 61.18 5.64
C SER A 267 -40.87 62.71 5.66
N TYR A 268 -39.76 63.32 5.24
CA TYR A 268 -39.66 64.77 5.12
C TYR A 268 -40.68 65.34 4.12
N GLU A 269 -40.79 64.74 2.94
CA GLU A 269 -41.74 65.19 1.90
C GLU A 269 -43.19 65.07 2.35
N GLU A 270 -43.57 63.99 3.06
CA GLU A 270 -44.90 63.85 3.64
C GLU A 270 -45.19 64.94 4.67
N LEU A 271 -44.24 65.22 5.57
CA LEU A 271 -44.38 66.27 6.58
C LEU A 271 -44.42 67.67 5.97
N LYS A 272 -43.67 67.90 4.90
CA LYS A 272 -43.69 69.15 4.15
C LYS A 272 -45.03 69.37 3.45
N LYS A 273 -45.60 68.34 2.81
CA LYS A 273 -46.97 68.39 2.25
C LYS A 273 -48.00 68.70 3.33
N TRP A 274 -47.87 68.09 4.51
CA TRP A 274 -48.72 68.39 5.65
C TRP A 274 -48.60 69.87 6.10
N LEU A 275 -47.39 70.43 6.15
CA LEU A 275 -47.15 71.84 6.48
C LEU A 275 -47.81 72.79 5.46
N GLN A 276 -47.77 72.44 4.17
CA GLN A 276 -48.44 73.21 3.11
C GLN A 276 -49.96 73.26 3.25
N GLN A 277 -50.57 72.31 3.96
CA GLN A 277 -52.01 72.31 4.26
C GLN A 277 -52.38 73.18 5.48
N GLN A 278 -51.40 73.71 6.22
CA GLN A 278 -51.62 74.57 7.38
C GLN A 278 -51.78 76.06 6.98
N GLY A 279 -52.35 76.88 7.87
CA GLY A 279 -52.58 78.31 7.63
C GLY A 279 -51.30 79.15 7.43
N ASN A 280 -51.42 80.27 6.69
CA ASN A 280 -50.29 81.08 6.22
C ASN A 280 -49.32 81.54 7.33
N SER A 281 -49.81 81.81 8.55
CA SER A 281 -48.98 82.27 9.67
C SER A 281 -47.98 81.20 10.14
N ILE A 282 -48.40 79.94 10.23
CA ILE A 282 -47.56 78.82 10.68
C ILE A 282 -46.61 78.39 9.56
N ARG A 283 -47.07 78.46 8.31
CA ARG A 283 -46.28 78.09 7.13
C ARG A 283 -45.03 78.95 6.98
N SER A 284 -45.17 80.28 7.02
CA SER A 284 -44.06 81.21 6.78
C SER A 284 -42.96 81.12 7.86
N GLU A 285 -43.33 80.98 9.13
CA GLU A 285 -42.38 80.92 10.25
C GLU A 285 -41.52 79.64 10.18
N TYR A 286 -42.13 78.51 9.82
CA TYR A 286 -41.44 77.22 9.79
C TYR A 286 -40.73 76.97 8.47
N GLU A 287 -41.16 77.55 7.35
CA GLU A 287 -40.40 77.54 6.10
C GLU A 287 -39.05 78.28 6.25
N GLU A 288 -39.00 79.37 7.00
CA GLU A 288 -37.76 80.10 7.34
C GLU A 288 -36.87 79.31 8.32
N LYS A 289 -37.45 78.62 9.31
CA LYS A 289 -36.69 77.72 10.19
C LYS A 289 -36.10 76.53 9.42
N LEU A 290 -36.80 76.02 8.41
CA LEU A 290 -36.35 74.90 7.58
C LEU A 290 -35.27 75.29 6.57
N SER A 291 -35.24 76.54 6.10
CA SER A 291 -34.19 77.02 5.17
C SER A 291 -32.83 77.16 5.86
N ASN A 292 -32.82 77.45 7.16
CA ASN A 292 -31.61 77.57 7.97
C ASN A 292 -31.00 76.21 8.40
N LEU A 293 -31.74 75.11 8.26
CA LEU A 293 -31.25 73.77 8.55
C LEU A 293 -30.63 73.14 7.30
N THR A 294 -29.48 72.48 7.45
CA THR A 294 -28.81 71.76 6.36
C THR A 294 -29.04 70.25 6.45
N ASP A 295 -29.16 69.69 7.67
CA ASP A 295 -29.39 68.27 7.88
C ASP A 295 -30.86 67.86 7.72
N LEU A 296 -31.08 66.76 7.01
CA LEU A 296 -32.42 66.27 6.68
C LEU A 296 -33.11 65.62 7.89
N ALA A 297 -32.37 64.97 8.79
CA ALA A 297 -32.94 64.34 9.98
C ALA A 297 -33.42 65.40 10.98
N GLU A 298 -32.67 66.49 11.13
CA GLU A 298 -33.08 67.64 11.93
C GLU A 298 -34.35 68.29 11.38
N LYS A 299 -34.47 68.45 10.05
CA LYS A 299 -35.70 68.95 9.42
C LYS A 299 -36.92 68.08 9.71
N VAL A 300 -36.78 66.75 9.57
CA VAL A 300 -37.85 65.80 9.88
C VAL A 300 -38.24 65.87 11.36
N LYS A 301 -37.26 65.99 12.26
CA LYS A 301 -37.50 66.10 13.70
C LYS A 301 -38.31 67.35 14.05
N VAL A 302 -37.88 68.52 13.58
CA VAL A 302 -38.57 69.80 13.83
C VAL A 302 -40.01 69.77 13.31
N LEU A 303 -40.23 69.22 12.11
CA LEU A 303 -41.58 69.08 11.54
C LEU A 303 -42.47 68.11 12.33
N ASN A 304 -41.91 66.99 12.80
CA ASN A 304 -42.65 66.04 13.64
C ASN A 304 -43.03 66.66 14.99
N ASP A 305 -42.10 67.35 15.64
CA ASP A 305 -42.34 68.03 16.91
C ASP A 305 -43.43 69.11 16.77
N LEU A 306 -43.41 69.86 15.65
CA LEU A 306 -44.47 70.81 15.31
C LEU A 306 -45.81 70.11 15.12
N LYS A 307 -45.87 69.06 14.31
CA LYS A 307 -47.11 68.31 14.04
C LYS A 307 -47.70 67.77 15.34
N GLN A 308 -46.87 67.23 16.24
CA GLN A 308 -47.31 66.76 17.55
C GLN A 308 -47.80 67.89 18.46
N THR A 309 -47.12 69.04 18.45
CA THR A 309 -47.51 70.20 19.25
C THR A 309 -48.84 70.79 18.77
N GLN A 310 -49.03 70.92 17.45
CA GLN A 310 -50.30 71.34 16.85
C GLN A 310 -51.42 70.36 17.20
N LEU A 311 -51.18 69.05 17.06
CA LEU A 311 -52.17 68.04 17.42
C LEU A 311 -52.57 68.11 18.91
N LYS A 312 -51.62 68.42 19.80
CA LYS A 312 -51.88 68.65 21.23
C LYS A 312 -52.70 69.93 21.45
N GLN A 313 -52.34 71.04 20.80
CA GLN A 313 -53.08 72.30 20.88
C GLN A 313 -54.52 72.15 20.38
N PHE A 314 -54.75 71.50 19.24
CA PHE A 314 -56.10 71.21 18.74
C PHE A 314 -56.91 70.36 19.73
N LYS A 315 -56.29 69.37 20.38
CA LYS A 315 -56.96 68.56 21.41
C LYS A 315 -57.29 69.37 22.67
N GLU A 316 -56.39 70.24 23.11
CA GLU A 316 -56.61 71.11 24.26
C GLU A 316 -57.66 72.20 24.00
N GLU A 317 -57.68 72.77 22.79
CA GLU A 317 -58.69 73.75 22.37
C GLU A 317 -60.07 73.10 22.24
N ALA A 318 -60.17 71.91 21.64
CA ALA A 318 -61.42 71.17 21.59
C ALA A 318 -61.96 70.88 23.01
N LYS A 319 -61.07 70.56 23.96
CA LYS A 319 -61.43 70.33 25.36
C LYS A 319 -61.89 71.62 26.05
N LYS A 320 -61.22 72.75 25.82
CA LYS A 320 -61.64 74.06 26.35
C LYS A 320 -62.97 74.52 25.78
N ASP A 321 -63.22 74.28 24.50
CA ASP A 321 -64.49 74.61 23.86
C ASP A 321 -65.64 73.78 24.44
N GLU A 322 -65.40 72.49 24.74
CA GLU A 322 -66.36 71.62 25.43
C GLU A 322 -66.65 72.10 26.87
N GLU A 323 -65.62 72.52 27.61
CA GLU A 323 -65.78 73.12 28.96
C GLU A 323 -66.59 74.43 28.90
N LEU A 324 -66.36 75.28 27.89
CA LEU A 324 -67.07 76.57 27.73
C LEU A 324 -68.57 76.36 27.46
N VAL A 325 -68.93 75.33 26.67
CA VAL A 325 -70.32 74.95 26.44
C VAL A 325 -70.99 74.51 27.73
N LEU A 326 -70.29 73.72 28.56
CA LEU A 326 -70.81 73.29 29.87
C LEU A 326 -71.05 74.48 30.81
N GLU A 327 -70.13 75.44 30.85
CA GLU A 327 -70.26 76.65 31.66
C GLU A 327 -71.48 77.50 31.26
N VAL A 328 -71.68 77.71 29.96
CA VAL A 328 -72.88 78.43 29.44
C VAL A 328 -74.17 77.72 29.85
N LEU A 329 -74.22 76.39 29.76
CA LEU A 329 -75.39 75.60 30.16
C LEU A 329 -75.65 75.65 31.66
N GLU A 330 -74.62 75.71 32.50
CA GLU A 330 -74.77 75.86 33.95
C GLU A 330 -75.28 77.25 34.32
N MET A 331 -74.68 78.31 33.77
CA MET A 331 -75.12 79.69 33.97
C MET A 331 -76.56 79.90 33.50
N ARG A 332 -76.96 79.27 32.39
CA ARG A 332 -78.36 79.23 31.93
C ARG A 332 -79.28 78.64 32.99
N LYS A 333 -78.91 77.55 33.67
CA LYS A 333 -79.74 76.95 34.75
C LYS A 333 -79.94 77.94 35.91
N LYS A 334 -78.88 78.63 36.33
CA LYS A 334 -78.94 79.64 37.40
C LYS A 334 -79.86 80.80 37.03
N VAL A 335 -79.69 81.36 35.82
CA VAL A 335 -80.55 82.45 35.32
C VAL A 335 -82.00 81.99 35.15
N LYS A 336 -82.28 80.78 34.66
CA LYS A 336 -83.65 80.25 34.56
C LYS A 336 -84.37 80.18 35.92
N ALA A 337 -83.65 79.93 37.02
CA ALA A 337 -84.22 79.93 38.37
C ALA A 337 -84.63 81.33 38.86
N LEU A 338 -83.96 82.40 38.38
CA LEU A 338 -84.23 83.79 38.78
C LEU A 338 -85.44 84.42 38.04
N TYR A 339 -85.85 83.89 36.89
CA TYR A 339 -86.77 84.56 35.95
C TYR A 339 -88.21 84.06 35.88
N SER A 340 -88.79 83.69 37.02
CA SER A 340 -90.25 83.71 37.15
C SER A 340 -90.83 85.15 37.14
N VAL A 341 -89.97 86.19 37.15
CA VAL A 341 -90.37 87.54 37.59
C VAL A 341 -90.35 88.63 36.49
N THR A 342 -89.74 88.46 35.31
CA THR A 342 -89.86 89.49 34.23
C THR A 342 -89.89 88.96 32.77
N PRO A 343 -90.70 89.57 31.87
CA PRO A 343 -90.79 89.19 30.46
C PRO A 343 -89.50 89.38 29.63
N ARG A 344 -88.57 90.22 30.08
CA ARG A 344 -87.36 90.56 29.33
C ARG A 344 -86.42 89.36 29.24
N ALA A 345 -86.19 88.63 30.33
CA ALA A 345 -85.28 87.49 30.23
C ALA A 345 -85.90 86.20 29.75
N ARG A 346 -87.23 86.08 29.68
CA ARG A 346 -87.84 84.98 28.93
C ARG A 346 -87.38 85.03 27.47
N ARG A 347 -87.41 86.22 26.86
CA ARG A 347 -86.86 86.46 25.50
C ARG A 347 -85.35 86.24 25.44
N CYS A 348 -84.60 86.56 26.49
CA CYS A 348 -83.16 86.28 26.54
C CYS A 348 -82.84 84.78 26.60
N LEU A 349 -83.59 83.99 27.39
CA LEU A 349 -83.45 82.53 27.45
C LEU A 349 -83.83 81.87 26.12
N GLU A 350 -84.85 82.37 25.42
CA GLU A 350 -85.21 81.91 24.07
C GLU A 350 -84.09 82.16 23.05
N TYR A 351 -83.43 83.32 23.11
CA TYR A 351 -82.28 83.61 22.25
C TYR A 351 -81.08 82.69 22.56
N LEU A 352 -80.83 82.40 23.84
CA LEU A 352 -79.79 81.46 24.27
C LEU A 352 -80.05 80.05 23.73
N ASP A 353 -81.29 79.57 23.83
CA ASP A 353 -81.69 78.23 23.38
C ASP A 353 -81.51 78.04 21.87
N ALA A 354 -81.75 79.09 21.08
CA ALA A 354 -81.54 79.05 19.65
C ALA A 354 -80.05 79.03 19.24
N ASN A 355 -79.14 79.48 20.11
CA ASN A 355 -77.76 79.76 19.72
C ASN A 355 -76.69 79.02 20.54
N VAL A 356 -77.03 78.24 21.58
CA VAL A 356 -76.06 77.60 22.50
C VAL A 356 -75.09 76.62 21.80
N HIS A 357 -75.36 76.24 20.56
CA HIS A 357 -74.50 75.39 19.74
C HIS A 357 -73.81 76.16 18.59
N THR A 358 -73.81 77.49 18.63
CA THR A 358 -73.20 78.35 17.60
C THR A 358 -71.73 78.66 17.91
N ASN A 359 -71.05 79.33 16.97
CA ASN A 359 -69.61 79.65 16.99
C ASN A 359 -69.13 80.17 18.37
N LYS A 360 -67.91 79.79 18.77
CA LYS A 360 -67.18 80.19 20.00
C LYS A 360 -67.35 81.66 20.38
N GLY A 361 -67.37 82.57 19.40
CA GLY A 361 -67.62 84.00 19.65
C GLY A 361 -68.98 84.29 20.29
N HIS A 362 -70.03 83.58 19.87
CA HIS A 362 -71.34 83.66 20.51
C HIS A 362 -71.35 83.03 21.90
N LEU A 363 -70.66 81.91 22.12
CA LEU A 363 -70.58 81.30 23.45
C LEU A 363 -69.95 82.25 24.47
N ILE A 364 -68.83 82.90 24.13
CA ILE A 364 -68.17 83.90 24.99
C ILE A 364 -69.11 85.08 25.28
N TYR A 365 -69.79 85.58 24.24
CA TYR A 365 -70.77 86.65 24.41
C TYR A 365 -71.91 86.23 25.33
N MET A 366 -72.43 85.00 25.18
CA MET A 366 -73.49 84.45 26.00
C MET A 366 -73.08 84.26 27.46
N THR A 367 -71.88 83.74 27.74
CA THR A 367 -71.36 83.63 29.11
C THR A 367 -71.31 85.00 29.78
N ARG A 368 -70.76 86.00 29.09
CA ARG A 368 -70.69 87.38 29.61
C ARG A 368 -72.07 87.97 29.84
N PHE A 369 -72.98 87.81 28.88
CA PHE A 369 -74.34 88.34 28.95
C PHE A 369 -75.16 87.68 30.08
N LEU A 370 -75.06 86.36 30.25
CA LEU A 370 -75.68 85.62 31.36
C LEU A 370 -75.15 86.10 32.72
N LYS A 371 -73.86 86.43 32.80
CA LYS A 371 -73.25 86.96 34.02
C LYS A 371 -73.78 88.35 34.39
N GLU A 372 -73.92 89.24 33.40
CA GLU A 372 -74.49 90.57 33.60
C GLU A 372 -75.95 90.50 34.09
N ILE A 373 -76.69 89.49 33.61
CA ILE A 373 -78.04 89.16 34.10
C ILE A 373 -78.01 88.66 35.55
N GLU A 374 -77.14 87.71 35.89
CA GLU A 374 -77.02 87.17 37.25
C GLU A 374 -76.61 88.24 38.28
N GLU A 375 -75.73 89.16 37.88
CA GLU A 375 -75.27 90.30 38.69
C GLU A 375 -76.34 91.41 38.85
N GLY A 376 -77.53 91.25 38.27
CA GLY A 376 -78.65 92.20 38.38
C GLY A 376 -78.41 93.52 37.65
N LYS A 377 -77.50 93.56 36.67
CA LYS A 377 -77.13 94.78 35.94
C LYS A 377 -78.08 95.13 34.78
N LEU A 378 -79.15 94.35 34.55
CA LEU A 378 -80.06 94.45 33.40
C LEU A 378 -81.54 94.30 33.74
#